data_AF-A0A1A8JE87-F1
#
_entry.id   AF-A0A1A8JE87-F1
#
_cell.length_a   1.000
_cell.length_b   1.000
_cell.length_c   1.000
_cell.angle_alpha   90.00
_cell.angle_beta   90.00
_cell.angle_gamma   90.00
#
_symmetry.space_group_name_H-M   'P 1'
#
loop_
_entity.id
_entity.type
_entity.pdbx_description
1 polymer ?
#
loop_
_entity_poly.entity_id
_entity_poly.type
_entity_poly.pdbx_seq_one_letter_code
_entity_poly.pdbx_strand_id
1 'polypeptide(L)'
;MPIVSASTGLHETLALLTSQLHPDANHKEDLVFLRDVFSEKSISYLMKIHEKLRQYEKYSPTPVLHSASCLAEDLAEELQSGALQEDERELLLLLSTPHLKVHAASFTQTDYAQANGSS
;
A
#
# COMPACT_ATOMS: atom_id res chain seq x y z
N MET A 1 -0.04 -27.04 -11.83
CA MET A 1 0.15 -25.58 -11.63
C MET A 1 0.24 -25.35 -10.14
N PRO A 2 1.34 -24.83 -9.59
CA PRO A 2 1.38 -24.51 -8.18
C PRO A 2 0.47 -23.31 -7.93
N ILE A 3 -0.43 -23.47 -6.97
CA ILE A 3 -1.35 -22.44 -6.52
C ILE A 3 -0.52 -21.50 -5.64
N VAL A 4 -0.07 -20.39 -6.21
CA VAL A 4 0.49 -19.29 -5.41
C VAL A 4 -0.70 -18.65 -4.71
N SER A 5 -0.93 -19.04 -3.45
CA SER A 5 -1.97 -18.42 -2.65
C SER A 5 -1.55 -16.98 -2.35
N ALA A 6 -2.49 -16.03 -2.35
CA ALA A 6 -2.22 -14.63 -1.97
C ALA A 6 -1.68 -14.48 -0.53
N SER A 7 -1.64 -15.58 0.24
CA SER A 7 -1.06 -15.67 1.59
C SER A 7 0.45 -16.00 1.62
N THR A 8 1.00 -16.60 0.57
CA THR A 8 2.41 -17.04 0.48
C THR A 8 3.35 -15.82 0.55
N GLY A 9 4.31 -15.82 1.49
CA GLY A 9 5.25 -14.70 1.65
C GLY A 9 6.18 -14.56 0.45
N LEU A 10 6.67 -13.35 0.16
CA LEU A 10 7.57 -13.09 -0.99
C LEU A 10 8.75 -14.07 -1.03
N HIS A 11 9.37 -14.34 0.13
CA HIS A 11 10.46 -15.31 0.27
C HIS A 11 10.07 -16.73 -0.18
N GLU A 12 8.84 -17.14 0.11
CA GLU A 12 8.32 -18.47 -0.19
C GLU A 12 7.94 -18.59 -1.68
N THR A 13 7.38 -17.54 -2.29
CA THR A 13 7.19 -17.44 -3.75
C THR A 13 8.52 -17.50 -4.50
N LEU A 14 9.56 -16.84 -3.99
CA LEU A 14 10.89 -16.86 -4.60
C LEU A 14 11.58 -18.23 -4.44
N ALA A 15 11.42 -18.89 -3.29
CA ALA A 15 11.87 -20.26 -3.08
C ALA A 15 11.17 -21.25 -4.02
N LEU A 16 9.86 -21.08 -4.24
CA LEU A 16 9.09 -21.88 -5.21
C LEU A 16 9.57 -21.63 -6.64
N LEU A 17 9.76 -20.37 -7.04
CA LEU A 17 10.23 -20.01 -8.38
C LEU A 17 11.61 -20.63 -8.66
N THR A 18 12.56 -20.46 -7.73
CA THR A 18 13.91 -21.02 -7.85
C THR A 18 13.92 -22.55 -7.86
N SER A 19 13.02 -23.19 -7.10
CA SER A 19 12.88 -24.67 -7.09
C SER A 19 12.31 -25.23 -8.40
N GLN A 20 11.54 -24.44 -9.15
CA GLN A 20 10.93 -24.84 -10.42
C GLN A 20 11.83 -24.63 -11.64
N LEU A 21 12.94 -23.89 -11.50
CA LEU A 21 13.98 -23.83 -12.51
C LEU A 21 14.79 -25.14 -12.46
N HIS A 22 14.42 -26.08 -13.33
CA HIS A 22 15.15 -27.34 -13.48
C HIS A 22 16.58 -27.09 -14.01
N PRO A 23 17.61 -27.74 -13.46
CA PRO A 23 19.00 -27.58 -13.89
C PRO A 23 19.30 -28.08 -15.32
N ASP A 24 18.39 -28.84 -15.95
CA ASP A 24 18.46 -29.26 -17.35
C ASP A 24 17.92 -28.21 -18.34
N ALA A 25 17.28 -27.14 -17.85
CA ALA A 25 16.89 -26.02 -18.69
C ALA A 25 18.12 -25.13 -18.96
N ASN A 26 18.18 -24.52 -20.15
CA ASN A 26 19.24 -23.62 -20.62
C ASN A 26 19.31 -22.28 -19.83
N HIS A 27 19.00 -22.31 -18.53
CA HIS A 27 18.76 -21.18 -17.62
C HIS A 27 19.72 -21.21 -16.42
N LYS A 28 20.89 -21.85 -16.58
CA LYS A 28 21.93 -21.90 -15.56
C LYS A 28 22.40 -20.51 -15.14
N GLU A 29 22.48 -19.57 -16.09
CA GLU A 29 22.85 -18.18 -15.83
C GLU A 29 21.78 -17.45 -15.00
N ASP A 30 20.49 -17.67 -15.32
CA ASP A 30 19.37 -17.11 -14.58
C ASP A 30 19.32 -17.61 -13.13
N LEU A 31 19.63 -18.90 -12.92
CA LEU A 31 19.72 -19.50 -11.59
C LEU A 31 20.85 -18.90 -10.75
N VAL A 32 22.02 -18.69 -11.36
CA VAL A 32 23.16 -18.05 -10.69
C VAL A 32 22.82 -16.60 -10.36
N PHE A 33 22.25 -15.86 -11.31
CA PHE A 33 21.81 -14.49 -11.10
C PHE A 33 20.80 -14.37 -9.94
N LEU A 34 19.75 -15.20 -9.93
CA LEU A 34 18.77 -15.20 -8.85
C LEU A 34 19.42 -15.51 -7.50
N ARG A 35 20.33 -16.49 -7.46
CA ARG A 35 21.07 -16.83 -6.23
C ARG A 35 21.90 -15.65 -5.73
N ASP A 36 22.60 -14.96 -6.62
CA ASP A 36 23.43 -13.81 -6.28
C ASP A 36 22.57 -12.67 -5.76
N VAL A 37 21.49 -12.35 -6.47
CA VAL A 37 20.50 -11.35 -6.04
C VAL A 37 19.92 -11.69 -4.67
N PHE A 38 19.51 -12.95 -4.41
CA PHE A 38 18.96 -13.34 -3.10
C PHE A 38 19.99 -13.39 -1.98
N SER A 39 21.27 -13.48 -2.32
CA SER A 39 22.37 -13.45 -1.34
C SER A 39 22.73 -12.02 -0.94
N GLU A 40 22.26 -11.01 -1.69
CA GLU A 40 22.48 -9.60 -1.35
C GLU A 40 21.81 -9.22 -0.03
N LYS A 41 22.55 -8.52 0.83
CA LYS A 41 22.01 -8.07 2.12
C LYS A 41 20.87 -7.06 1.92
N SER A 42 20.96 -6.24 0.88
CA SER A 42 19.94 -5.24 0.54
C SER A 42 18.58 -5.87 0.26
N ILE A 43 18.52 -6.95 -0.53
CA ILE A 43 17.26 -7.65 -0.82
C ILE A 43 16.74 -8.36 0.43
N SER A 44 17.63 -8.91 1.27
CA SER A 44 17.23 -9.55 2.53
C SER A 44 16.54 -8.55 3.47
N TYR A 45 17.08 -7.34 3.60
CA TYR A 45 16.44 -6.28 4.37
C TYR A 45 15.12 -5.80 3.75
N LEU A 46 15.07 -5.65 2.43
CA LEU A 46 13.85 -5.26 1.73
C LEU A 46 12.72 -6.29 1.94
N MET A 47 13.04 -7.59 1.87
CA MET A 47 12.09 -8.67 2.17
C MET A 47 11.57 -8.59 3.62
N LYS A 48 12.43 -8.30 4.60
CA LYS A 48 12.02 -8.13 6.00
C LYS A 48 11.11 -6.91 6.20
N ILE A 49 11.39 -5.81 5.53
CA ILE A 49 10.54 -4.60 5.57
C ILE A 49 9.18 -4.91 4.95
N HIS A 50 9.16 -5.55 3.78
CA HIS A 50 7.92 -5.96 3.12
C HIS A 50 7.05 -6.83 4.02
N GLU A 51 7.63 -7.85 4.65
CA GLU A 51 6.91 -8.74 5.57
C GLU A 51 6.34 -7.97 6.78
N LYS A 52 7.10 -7.01 7.32
CA LYS A 52 6.59 -6.16 8.41
C LYS A 52 5.46 -5.24 7.96
N LEU A 53 5.56 -4.61 6.80
CA LEU A 53 4.49 -3.77 6.24
C LEU A 53 3.22 -4.58 5.98
N ARG A 54 3.35 -5.78 5.42
CA ARG A 54 2.22 -6.70 5.18
C ARG A 54 1.53 -7.14 6.47
N GLN A 55 2.29 -7.32 7.55
CA GLN A 55 1.71 -7.59 8.87
C GLN A 55 0.83 -6.43 9.34
N TYR A 56 1.25 -5.18 9.14
CA TYR A 56 0.45 -4.00 9.50
C TYR A 56 -0.82 -3.87 8.66
N GLU A 57 -0.80 -4.27 7.39
CA GLU A 57 -1.98 -4.29 6.52
C GLU A 57 -3.10 -5.17 7.09
N LYS A 58 -2.76 -6.33 7.66
CA LYS A 58 -3.73 -7.22 8.33
C LYS A 58 -4.43 -6.58 9.53
N TYR A 59 -3.78 -5.62 10.18
CA TYR A 59 -4.33 -4.88 11.33
C TYR A 59 -4.86 -3.49 10.94
N SER A 60 -4.90 -3.17 9.64
CA SER A 60 -5.39 -1.88 9.19
C SER A 60 -6.90 -1.76 9.50
N PRO A 61 -7.34 -0.67 10.15
CA PRO A 61 -8.76 -0.44 10.38
C PRO A 61 -9.46 -0.17 9.05
N THR A 62 -10.69 -0.65 8.91
CA THR A 62 -11.51 -0.31 7.76
C THR A 62 -11.79 1.19 7.76
N PRO A 63 -11.48 1.91 6.67
CA PRO A 63 -11.76 3.35 6.59
C PRO A 63 -13.27 3.61 6.68
N VAL A 64 -13.65 4.66 7.40
CA VAL A 64 -15.06 5.05 7.56
C VAL A 64 -15.63 5.64 6.27
N LEU A 65 -14.77 6.26 5.45
CA LEU A 65 -15.12 6.93 4.20
C LEU A 65 -14.04 6.66 3.15
N HIS A 66 -14.43 6.70 1.87
CA HIS A 66 -13.53 6.43 0.74
C HIS A 66 -12.58 7.60 0.44
N SER A 67 -13.01 8.84 0.72
CA SER A 67 -12.20 10.04 0.51
C SER A 67 -12.50 11.08 1.58
N ALA A 68 -11.59 11.22 2.54
CA ALA A 68 -11.66 12.31 3.51
C ALA A 68 -11.32 13.67 2.87
N SER A 69 -10.55 13.68 1.76
CA SER A 69 -10.21 14.93 1.06
C SER A 69 -11.41 15.54 0.35
N CYS A 70 -12.24 14.73 -0.32
CA CYS A 70 -13.47 15.22 -0.95
C CYS A 70 -14.41 15.82 0.10
N LEU A 71 -14.61 15.15 1.23
CA LEU A 71 -15.44 15.69 2.31
C LEU A 71 -14.89 17.01 2.88
N ALA A 72 -13.56 17.13 3.02
CA ALA A 72 -12.93 18.36 3.50
C ALA A 72 -13.06 19.53 2.49
N GLU A 73 -13.04 19.22 1.19
CA GLU A 73 -13.25 20.20 0.11
C GLU A 73 -14.71 20.67 0.08
N ASP A 74 -15.67 19.73 0.08
CA ASP A 74 -17.11 20.02 0.12
C ASP A 74 -17.46 20.90 1.34
N LEU A 75 -16.93 20.54 2.52
CA LEU A 75 -17.13 21.32 3.74
C LEU A 75 -16.50 22.73 3.65
N ALA A 76 -15.32 22.85 3.04
CA ALA A 76 -14.68 24.14 2.85
C ALA A 76 -15.47 25.04 1.90
N GLU A 77 -16.11 24.49 0.86
CA GLU A 77 -16.98 25.22 -0.05
C GLU A 77 -18.27 25.68 0.64
N GLU A 78 -18.91 24.81 1.42
CA GLU A 78 -20.11 25.14 2.17
C GLU A 78 -19.86 26.26 3.19
N LEU A 79 -18.75 26.19 3.95
CA LEU A 79 -18.38 27.22 4.93
C LEU A 79 -18.11 28.58 4.26
N GLN A 80 -17.47 28.59 3.09
CA GLN A 80 -17.19 29.83 2.35
C GLN A 80 -18.45 30.48 1.75
N SER A 81 -19.53 29.72 1.55
CA SER A 81 -20.79 30.22 1.00
C SER A 81 -21.65 31.00 2.02
N GLY A 82 -21.37 30.84 3.32
CA GLY A 82 -22.12 31.44 4.43
C GLY A 82 -21.45 32.64 5.10
N ALA A 83 -22.14 33.22 6.09
CA ALA A 83 -21.57 34.24 6.95
C ALA A 83 -20.69 33.58 8.03
N LEU A 84 -19.38 33.58 7.80
CA LEU A 84 -18.40 32.88 8.62
C LEU A 84 -18.31 33.42 10.06
N GLN A 85 -18.66 32.58 11.04
CA GLN A 85 -18.36 32.78 12.46
C GLN A 85 -16.88 32.52 12.77
N GLU A 86 -16.40 32.94 13.94
CA GLU A 86 -14.97 32.81 14.31
C GLU A 86 -14.49 31.36 14.27
N ASP A 87 -15.28 30.43 14.82
CA ASP A 87 -15.00 28.98 14.81
C ASP A 87 -14.96 28.40 13.38
N GLU A 88 -15.84 28.88 12.49
CA GLU A 88 -15.89 28.43 11.09
C GLU A 88 -14.66 28.90 10.30
N ARG A 89 -14.13 30.08 10.62
CA ARG A 89 -12.88 30.60 10.02
C ARG A 89 -11.68 29.80 10.51
N GLU A 90 -11.65 29.45 11.80
CA GLU A 90 -10.58 28.61 12.35
C GLU A 90 -10.60 27.22 11.71
N LEU A 91 -11.79 26.62 11.56
CA LEU A 91 -11.96 25.33 10.90
C LEU A 91 -11.52 25.38 9.43
N LEU A 92 -11.92 26.41 8.67
CA LEU A 92 -11.52 26.57 7.28
C LEU A 92 -10.00 26.75 7.14
N LEU A 93 -9.38 27.49 8.06
CA LEU A 93 -7.92 27.64 8.11
C LEU A 93 -7.25 26.29 8.39
N LEU A 94 -7.79 25.51 9.32
CA LEU A 94 -7.28 24.19 9.68
C LEU A 94 -7.38 23.20 8.51
N LEU A 95 -8.52 23.15 7.83
CA LEU A 95 -8.73 22.35 6.61
C LEU A 95 -7.79 22.76 5.48
N SER A 96 -7.39 24.04 5.45
CA SER A 96 -6.46 24.57 4.46
C SER A 96 -4.99 24.23 4.75
N THR A 97 -4.66 23.77 5.96
CA THR A 97 -3.28 23.45 6.33
C THR A 97 -2.72 22.28 5.51
N PRO A 98 -1.44 22.34 5.11
CA PRO A 98 -0.84 21.30 4.27
C PRO A 98 -0.83 19.93 4.95
N HIS A 99 -0.66 19.88 6.28
CA HIS A 99 -0.65 18.64 7.03
C HIS A 99 -1.98 17.92 6.99
N LEU A 100 -3.08 18.67 7.14
CA LEU A 100 -4.42 18.10 7.15
C LEU A 100 -4.85 17.66 5.74
N LYS A 101 -4.48 18.44 4.71
CA LYS A 101 -4.66 18.06 3.31
C LYS A 101 -3.93 16.77 2.95
N VAL A 102 -2.66 16.65 3.35
CA VAL A 102 -1.86 15.43 3.11
C VAL A 102 -2.45 14.24 3.87
N HIS A 103 -2.91 14.43 5.11
CA HIS A 103 -3.54 13.36 5.88
C HIS A 103 -4.85 12.91 5.24
N ALA A 104 -5.74 13.84 4.88
CA ALA A 104 -7.00 13.54 4.21
C ALA A 104 -6.81 12.86 2.85
N ALA A 105 -5.77 13.25 2.10
CA ALA A 105 -5.38 12.63 0.84
C ALA A 105 -4.71 11.25 1.04
N SER A 106 -4.00 11.01 2.15
CA SER A 106 -3.38 9.71 2.40
C SER A 106 -4.38 8.56 2.58
N PHE A 107 -5.64 8.87 2.85
CA PHE A 107 -6.74 7.90 2.89
C PHE A 107 -7.42 7.68 1.54
N THR A 108 -7.09 8.44 0.48
CA THR A 108 -7.70 8.24 -0.85
C THR A 108 -7.06 7.10 -1.63
N GLN A 109 -5.93 6.55 -1.17
CA GLN A 109 -5.27 5.40 -1.77
C GLN A 109 -5.58 4.10 -1.02
N THR A 110 -6.87 3.76 -0.86
CA THR A 110 -7.24 2.35 -0.65
C THR A 110 -7.70 1.73 -1.97
N ASP A 111 -6.74 1.49 -2.87
CA ASP A 111 -6.89 0.56 -4.01
C ASP A 111 -7.14 -0.89 -3.55
N TYR A 112 -7.11 -1.16 -2.24
CA TYR A 112 -7.34 -2.48 -1.65
C TYR A 112 -8.76 -3.04 -1.84
N ALA A 113 -9.75 -2.22 -2.22
CA ALA A 113 -11.11 -2.68 -2.43
C ALA A 113 -11.36 -3.35 -3.80
N GLN A 114 -10.49 -3.19 -4.80
CA GLN A 114 -10.68 -3.80 -6.13
C GLN A 114 -9.83 -5.05 -6.39
N ALA A 115 -8.86 -5.40 -5.54
CA ALA A 115 -8.02 -6.58 -5.77
C ALA A 115 -8.64 -7.92 -5.31
N ASN A 116 -9.70 -7.90 -4.48
CA ASN A 116 -10.34 -9.11 -3.92
C ASN A 116 -11.82 -9.29 -4.32
N GLY A 117 -12.30 -8.54 -5.31
CA GLY A 117 -13.68 -8.59 -5.79
C GLY A 117 -13.77 -9.06 -7.24
N SER A 118 -13.49 -10.33 -7.51
CA SER A 118 -13.91 -11.02 -8.73
C SER A 118 -14.00 -12.51 -8.44
N SER A 119 -15.16 -12.92 -7.90
CA SER A 119 -15.67 -14.29 -8.03
C SER A 119 -16.19 -14.52 -9.44
#